data_AF-A0A8T7K2C1-F1
#
_entry.id   AF-A0A8T7K2C1-F1
#
_cell.length_a   1.000
_cell.length_b   1.000
_cell.length_c   1.000
_cell.angle_alpha   90.00
_cell.angle_beta   90.00
_cell.angle_gamma   90.00
#
_symmetry.space_group_name_H-M   'P 1'
#
loop_
_entity.id
_entity.type
_entity.pdbx_description
1 polymer ?
#
loop_
_entity_poly.entity_id
_entity_poly.type
_entity_poly.pdbx_seq_one_letter_code
_entity_poly.pdbx_strand_id
1 'polypeptide(L)'
;MSQQPNTPASESVWKNPQTIVAIITGIVTVLVALIGILPNILPRNEPEPTPVVVVVAATAAPPTSTSGAAAPTHTSLPAQPSTDMPATAPTDVPAATAPPANVLLLYDEVSFTLLNQSGRALSLQGVIFRSSAGQWDALRWGDTIYDRLPNASCLRIRDNASGTRQPPRQCADPIYGLMLVQGSDLFWLGVSSFDVLQNGAPLATCQTAAETCALFIP
;
A
#
# COMPACT_ATOMS: atom_id res chain seq x y z
N MET A 1 -19.59 -8.74 -61.97
CA MET A 1 -19.77 -7.27 -61.92
C MET A 1 -20.23 -6.93 -60.51
N SER A 2 -19.28 -6.66 -59.62
CA SER A 2 -19.56 -6.38 -58.20
C SER A 2 -19.51 -4.88 -57.99
N GLN A 3 -20.63 -4.26 -57.63
CA GLN A 3 -20.71 -2.84 -57.33
C GLN A 3 -20.10 -2.57 -55.95
N GLN A 4 -19.10 -1.71 -55.92
CA GLN A 4 -18.46 -1.25 -54.69
C GLN A 4 -19.29 -0.08 -54.10
N PRO A 5 -19.65 -0.09 -52.81
CA PRO A 5 -20.43 0.99 -52.21
C PRO A 5 -19.57 2.25 -52.06
N ASN A 6 -20.05 3.37 -52.59
CA ASN A 6 -19.44 4.68 -52.39
C ASN A 6 -19.64 5.12 -50.93
N THR A 7 -18.55 5.15 -50.15
CA THR A 7 -18.52 5.82 -48.84
C THR A 7 -18.59 7.34 -49.02
N PRO A 8 -19.54 8.04 -48.39
CA PRO A 8 -19.61 9.49 -48.45
C PRO A 8 -18.42 10.12 -47.71
N ALA A 9 -17.78 11.10 -48.35
CA ALA A 9 -16.71 11.88 -47.76
C ALA A 9 -17.26 12.66 -46.55
N SER A 10 -16.66 12.46 -45.38
CA SER A 10 -16.98 13.24 -44.18
C SER A 10 -16.49 14.67 -44.36
N GLU A 11 -17.40 15.59 -44.66
CA GLU A 11 -17.09 17.02 -44.63
C GLU A 11 -16.71 17.43 -43.20
N SER A 12 -15.53 18.04 -43.08
CA SER A 12 -14.97 18.50 -41.82
C SER A 12 -15.84 19.61 -41.24
N VAL A 13 -16.58 19.26 -40.18
CA VAL A 13 -17.45 20.13 -39.36
C VAL A 13 -16.74 21.42 -38.88
N TRP A 14 -15.40 21.43 -38.88
CA TRP A 14 -14.57 22.53 -38.40
C TRP A 14 -14.41 23.69 -39.39
N LYS A 15 -14.90 23.59 -40.62
CA LYS A 15 -14.76 24.67 -41.62
C LYS A 15 -15.89 25.69 -41.61
N ASN A 16 -16.95 25.46 -40.84
CA ASN A 16 -18.11 26.35 -40.82
C ASN A 16 -18.14 27.19 -39.54
N PRO A 17 -17.78 28.48 -39.59
CA PRO A 17 -17.67 29.33 -38.40
C PRO A 17 -19.01 29.47 -37.66
N GLN A 18 -20.14 29.35 -38.36
CA GLN A 18 -21.48 29.35 -37.77
C GLN A 18 -21.72 28.13 -36.87
N THR A 19 -21.17 26.97 -37.21
CA THR A 19 -21.30 25.73 -36.41
C THR A 19 -20.47 25.79 -35.13
N ILE A 20 -19.29 26.42 -35.19
CA ILE A 20 -18.42 26.61 -34.01
C ILE A 20 -19.10 27.53 -32.99
N VAL A 21 -19.71 28.64 -33.46
CA VAL A 21 -20.44 29.57 -32.58
C VAL A 21 -21.64 28.87 -31.92
N ALA A 22 -22.39 28.05 -32.65
CA ALA A 22 -23.53 27.31 -32.08
C ALA A 22 -23.10 26.32 -30.97
N ILE A 23 -21.99 25.60 -31.15
CA ILE A 23 -21.50 24.62 -30.17
C ILE A 23 -21.01 25.33 -28.89
N ILE A 24 -20.25 26.41 -29.03
CA ILE A 24 -19.77 27.19 -27.87
C ILE A 24 -20.94 27.76 -27.07
N THR A 25 -21.96 28.28 -27.75
CA THR A 25 -23.14 28.87 -27.08
C THR A 25 -23.96 27.81 -26.33
N GLY A 26 -24.07 26.59 -26.88
CA GLY A 26 -24.71 25.45 -26.21
C GLY A 26 -23.98 24.99 -24.95
N ILE A 27 -22.64 24.91 -24.98
CA ILE A 27 -21.84 24.49 -23.81
C ILE A 27 -21.90 25.52 -22.68
N VAL A 28 -21.87 26.82 -23.00
CA VAL A 28 -21.93 27.89 -21.98
C VAL A 28 -23.30 27.93 -21.31
N THR A 29 -24.39 27.70 -22.04
CA THR A 29 -25.75 27.68 -21.45
C THR A 29 -25.97 26.48 -20.53
N VAL A 30 -25.41 25.31 -20.84
CA VAL A 30 -25.45 24.14 -19.95
C VAL A 30 -24.64 24.38 -18.66
N LEU A 31 -23.47 25.03 -18.75
CA LEU A 31 -22.65 25.35 -17.58
C LEU A 31 -23.30 26.39 -16.65
N VAL A 32 -23.95 27.42 -17.21
CA VAL A 32 -24.65 28.44 -16.38
C VAL A 32 -25.90 27.86 -15.71
N ALA A 33 -26.62 26.95 -16.37
CA ALA A 33 -27.75 26.25 -15.75
C ALA A 33 -27.31 25.29 -14.62
N LEU A 34 -26.15 24.63 -14.74
CA LEU A 34 -25.64 23.76 -13.68
C LEU A 34 -25.17 24.52 -12.44
N ILE A 35 -24.57 25.71 -12.61
CA ILE A 35 -24.05 26.50 -11.48
C ILE A 35 -25.19 27.22 -10.73
N GLY A 36 -26.29 27.56 -11.41
CA GLY A 36 -27.42 28.31 -10.82
C GLY A 36 -28.41 27.48 -9.97
N ILE A 37 -28.43 26.16 -10.07
CA ILE A 37 -29.40 25.29 -9.38
C ILE A 37 -28.80 24.66 -8.10
N LEU A 38 -27.53 24.95 -7.77
CA LEU A 38 -26.80 24.26 -6.71
C LEU A 38 -26.74 24.88 -5.29
N PRO A 39 -27.63 25.79 -4.81
CA PRO A 39 -27.60 26.12 -3.39
C PRO A 39 -28.46 25.20 -2.49
N ASN A 40 -29.17 24.18 -3.01
CA ASN A 40 -30.22 23.51 -2.23
C ASN A 40 -30.20 21.98 -2.16
N ILE A 41 -29.08 21.33 -2.51
CA ILE A 41 -28.92 19.86 -2.41
C ILE A 41 -27.85 19.43 -1.41
N LEU A 42 -27.29 20.36 -0.64
CA LEU A 42 -26.51 19.97 0.53
C LEU A 42 -27.49 19.42 1.59
N PRO A 43 -27.38 18.13 1.98
CA PRO A 43 -28.16 17.61 3.09
C PRO A 43 -27.87 18.50 4.30
N ARG A 44 -28.94 19.07 4.85
CA ARG A 44 -28.90 19.77 6.12
C ARG A 44 -28.34 18.76 7.13
N ASN A 45 -27.17 19.03 7.70
CA ASN A 45 -26.64 18.27 8.83
C ASN A 45 -27.65 18.39 9.98
N GLU A 46 -28.64 17.50 9.99
CA GLU A 46 -29.48 17.25 11.12
C GLU A 46 -28.55 16.74 12.23
N PRO A 47 -28.50 17.37 13.41
CA PRO A 47 -27.65 16.92 14.48
C PRO A 47 -28.06 15.49 14.83
N GLU A 48 -27.19 14.54 14.50
CA GLU A 48 -27.33 13.14 14.84
C GLU A 48 -27.58 13.06 16.35
N PRO A 49 -28.67 12.38 16.79
CA PRO A 49 -28.99 12.28 18.20
C PRO A 49 -27.79 11.67 18.90
N THR A 50 -27.19 12.43 19.82
CA THR A 50 -26.05 11.97 20.61
C THR A 50 -26.47 10.67 21.28
N PRO A 51 -25.80 9.53 21.02
CA PRO A 51 -26.17 8.29 21.69
C PRO A 51 -25.96 8.52 23.19
N VAL A 52 -27.04 8.46 23.96
CA VAL A 52 -26.97 8.43 25.41
C VAL A 52 -26.33 7.10 25.77
N VAL A 53 -25.02 7.11 25.99
CA VAL A 53 -24.28 5.96 26.51
C VAL A 53 -24.77 5.73 27.93
N VAL A 54 -25.70 4.79 28.10
CA VAL A 54 -26.03 4.21 29.39
C VAL A 54 -24.78 3.45 29.84
N VAL A 55 -23.99 4.07 30.70
CA VAL A 55 -22.88 3.42 31.40
C VAL A 55 -23.50 2.41 32.36
N VAL A 56 -23.71 1.19 31.88
CA VAL A 56 -23.92 0.04 32.75
C VAL A 56 -22.58 -0.20 33.43
N ALA A 57 -22.44 0.33 34.64
CA ALA A 57 -21.32 0.01 35.51
C ALA A 57 -21.31 -1.50 35.74
N ALA A 58 -20.42 -2.20 35.05
CA ALA A 58 -20.13 -3.59 35.35
C ALA A 58 -19.50 -3.63 36.74
N THR A 59 -20.28 -4.09 37.72
CA THR A 59 -19.81 -4.48 39.04
C THR A 59 -18.62 -5.41 38.87
N ALA A 60 -17.43 -4.92 39.21
CA ALA A 60 -16.20 -5.70 39.19
C ALA A 60 -16.37 -6.89 40.14
N ALA A 61 -16.28 -8.09 39.58
CA ALA A 61 -16.09 -9.30 40.38
C ALA A 61 -14.73 -9.19 41.11
N PRO A 62 -14.63 -9.67 42.36
CA PRO A 62 -13.40 -9.59 43.14
C PRO A 62 -12.26 -10.38 42.47
N PRO A 63 -11.00 -9.89 42.55
CA PRO A 63 -9.86 -10.61 42.00
C PRO A 63 -9.62 -11.91 42.80
N THR A 64 -9.81 -13.05 42.15
CA THR A 64 -9.38 -14.34 42.68
C THR A 64 -7.87 -14.43 42.52
N SER A 65 -7.15 -14.21 43.62
CA SER A 65 -5.71 -14.43 43.70
C SER A 65 -5.44 -15.93 43.66
N THR A 66 -5.07 -16.48 42.50
CA THR A 66 -4.51 -17.84 42.44
C THR A 66 -2.99 -17.74 42.54
N SER A 67 -2.53 -17.77 43.79
CA SER A 67 -1.14 -18.06 44.15
C SER A 67 -0.89 -19.55 43.92
N GLY A 68 -0.32 -19.89 42.76
CA GLY A 68 0.12 -21.23 42.40
C GLY A 68 1.64 -21.27 42.36
N ALA A 69 2.26 -21.34 43.54
CA ALA A 69 3.67 -21.68 43.68
C ALA A 69 3.88 -23.16 43.33
N ALA A 70 4.64 -23.42 42.27
CA ALA A 70 5.35 -24.67 42.06
C ALA A 70 6.67 -24.36 41.38
N ALA A 71 7.70 -24.17 42.20
CA ALA A 71 9.09 -24.12 41.73
C ALA A 71 9.50 -25.53 41.28
N PRO A 72 10.01 -25.72 40.06
CA PRO A 72 10.66 -26.96 39.69
C PRO A 72 12.03 -27.04 40.39
N THR A 73 12.17 -27.99 41.32
CA THR A 73 13.46 -28.42 41.85
C THR A 73 14.24 -29.09 40.72
N HIS A 74 15.23 -28.38 40.15
CA HIS A 74 16.17 -28.98 39.21
C HIS A 74 17.18 -29.82 40.00
N THR A 75 17.03 -31.15 39.92
CA THR A 75 18.04 -32.12 40.35
C THR A 75 19.28 -31.97 39.47
N SER A 76 20.36 -31.41 40.02
CA SER A 76 21.66 -31.35 39.34
C SER A 76 22.25 -32.75 39.19
N LEU A 77 22.37 -33.22 37.96
CA LEU A 77 23.06 -34.47 37.62
C LEU A 77 24.59 -34.25 37.68
N PRO A 78 25.38 -35.21 38.21
CA PRO A 78 26.84 -35.12 38.26
C PRO A 78 27.45 -34.89 36.87
N ALA A 79 28.36 -33.92 36.81
CA ALA A 79 29.10 -33.53 35.61
C ALA A 79 29.94 -34.70 35.08
N GLN A 80 29.68 -35.11 33.84
CA GLN A 80 30.55 -36.01 33.10
C GLN A 80 31.82 -35.25 32.66
N PRO A 81 33.01 -35.89 32.70
CA PRO A 81 34.21 -35.33 32.10
C PRO A 81 34.04 -35.27 30.58
N SER A 82 34.00 -34.06 30.03
CA SER A 82 34.06 -33.83 28.58
C SER A 82 35.48 -34.07 28.11
N THR A 83 35.67 -35.11 27.30
CA THR A 83 36.92 -35.34 26.58
C THR A 83 37.05 -34.27 25.50
N ASP A 84 38.02 -33.37 25.66
CA ASP A 84 38.37 -32.34 24.67
C ASP A 84 38.76 -33.01 23.35
N MET A 85 37.83 -33.02 22.40
CA MET A 85 38.12 -33.38 21.01
C MET A 85 38.67 -32.11 20.33
N PRO A 86 39.76 -32.19 19.55
CA PRO A 86 40.31 -31.03 18.85
C PRO A 86 39.24 -30.43 17.94
N ALA A 87 38.77 -29.23 18.28
CA ALA A 87 37.80 -28.49 17.47
C ALA A 87 38.49 -28.06 16.18
N THR A 88 38.10 -28.68 15.07
CA THR A 88 38.50 -28.26 13.73
C THR A 88 38.11 -26.80 13.54
N ALA A 89 39.10 -25.93 13.31
CA ALA A 89 38.87 -24.51 13.12
C ALA A 89 37.83 -24.28 12.00
N PRO A 90 36.79 -23.46 12.21
CA PRO A 90 35.84 -23.14 11.15
C PRO A 90 36.61 -22.52 10.00
N THR A 91 36.53 -23.16 8.82
CA THR A 91 37.03 -22.58 7.59
C THR A 91 36.14 -21.39 7.26
N ASP A 92 36.67 -20.17 7.33
CA ASP A 92 35.98 -18.95 6.95
C ASP A 92 35.53 -19.06 5.48
N VAL A 93 34.26 -19.38 5.27
CA VAL A 93 33.63 -19.31 3.95
C VAL A 93 33.43 -17.82 3.65
N PRO A 94 33.92 -17.30 2.52
CA PRO A 94 33.68 -15.92 2.13
C PRO A 94 32.16 -15.66 2.09
N ALA A 95 31.70 -14.75 2.95
CA ALA A 95 30.31 -14.35 2.96
C ALA A 95 29.96 -13.71 1.62
N ALA A 96 29.04 -14.33 0.87
CA ALA A 96 28.52 -13.75 -0.36
C ALA A 96 27.98 -12.35 -0.06
N THR A 97 28.53 -11.34 -0.72
CA THR A 97 28.09 -9.96 -0.56
C THR A 97 26.66 -9.85 -1.07
N ALA A 98 25.74 -9.42 -0.20
CA ALA A 98 24.35 -9.21 -0.58
C ALA A 98 24.26 -8.14 -1.69
N PRO A 99 23.33 -8.28 -2.66
CA PRO A 99 23.09 -7.26 -3.66
C PRO A 99 22.72 -5.92 -3.02
N PRO A 100 23.10 -4.78 -3.63
CA PRO A 100 22.64 -3.47 -3.16
C PRO A 100 21.12 -3.36 -3.30
N ALA A 101 20.47 -2.71 -2.33
CA ALA A 101 19.03 -2.47 -2.37
C ALA A 101 18.65 -1.64 -3.61
N ASN A 102 17.56 -2.01 -4.27
CA ASN A 102 17.08 -1.37 -5.49
C ASN A 102 15.62 -0.89 -5.38
N VAL A 103 15.00 -1.10 -4.23
CA VAL A 103 13.68 -0.59 -3.85
C VAL A 103 13.76 0.06 -2.47
N LEU A 104 13.05 1.17 -2.31
CA LEU A 104 12.83 1.80 -1.01
C LEU A 104 11.33 1.81 -0.72
N LEU A 105 10.94 1.22 0.41
CA LEU A 105 9.60 1.32 0.96
C LEU A 105 9.59 2.47 1.97
N LEU A 106 8.55 3.30 1.90
CA LEU A 106 8.29 4.45 2.78
C LEU A 106 6.87 4.28 3.30
N TYR A 107 6.66 4.28 4.61
CA TYR A 107 5.34 4.07 5.18
C TYR A 107 5.14 4.86 6.47
N ASP A 108 3.92 5.32 6.67
CA ASP A 108 3.48 6.08 7.83
C ASP A 108 2.12 5.55 8.33
N GLU A 109 1.49 6.28 9.24
CA GLU A 109 0.21 5.91 9.85
C GLU A 109 -0.97 5.81 8.86
N VAL A 110 -0.83 6.31 7.63
CA VAL A 110 -1.95 6.39 6.67
C VAL A 110 -1.62 5.99 5.24
N SER A 111 -0.33 5.81 4.91
CA SER A 111 0.10 5.51 3.55
C SER A 111 1.35 4.64 3.50
N PHE A 112 1.44 3.89 2.41
CA PHE A 112 2.59 3.07 2.06
C PHE A 112 2.99 3.39 0.62
N THR A 113 4.28 3.61 0.40
CA THR A 113 4.86 4.05 -0.87
C THR A 113 6.05 3.16 -1.21
N LEU A 114 6.08 2.66 -2.44
CA LEU A 114 7.20 1.94 -3.01
C LEU A 114 7.88 2.82 -4.04
N LEU A 115 9.18 3.07 -3.86
CA LEU A 115 10.04 3.79 -4.79
C LEU A 115 10.97 2.81 -5.50
N ASN A 116 10.94 2.81 -6.83
CA ASN A 116 11.94 2.12 -7.65
C ASN A 116 13.21 2.97 -7.75
N GLN A 117 14.31 2.49 -7.18
CA GLN A 117 15.64 3.12 -7.23
C GLN A 117 16.68 2.22 -7.93
N SER A 118 16.22 1.29 -8.77
CA SER A 118 17.07 0.29 -9.41
C SER A 118 17.90 0.82 -10.59
N GLY A 119 17.65 2.04 -11.06
CA GLY A 119 18.25 2.57 -12.28
C GLY A 119 17.61 2.03 -13.57
N ARG A 120 16.59 1.14 -13.46
CA ARG A 120 15.89 0.52 -14.60
C ARG A 120 14.40 0.34 -14.30
N ALA A 121 13.64 -0.11 -15.31
CA ALA A 121 12.26 -0.57 -15.05
C ALA A 121 12.30 -1.82 -14.17
N LEU A 122 11.43 -1.86 -13.16
CA LEU A 122 11.35 -2.93 -12.18
C LEU A 122 10.02 -3.67 -12.33
N SER A 123 10.08 -5.00 -12.33
CA SER A 123 8.88 -5.84 -12.24
C SER A 123 8.62 -6.20 -10.78
N LEU A 124 7.38 -6.02 -10.37
CA LEU A 124 6.86 -6.43 -9.06
C LEU A 124 6.06 -7.73 -9.16
N GLN A 125 6.28 -8.52 -10.21
CA GLN A 125 5.54 -9.76 -10.42
C GLN A 125 5.74 -10.74 -9.26
N GLY A 126 4.63 -11.23 -8.72
CA GLY A 126 4.60 -12.14 -7.58
C GLY A 126 5.01 -11.51 -6.26
N VAL A 127 5.15 -10.17 -6.20
CA VAL A 127 5.48 -9.46 -4.96
C VAL A 127 4.24 -9.28 -4.11
N ILE A 128 4.32 -9.74 -2.86
CA ILE A 128 3.26 -9.65 -1.86
C ILE A 128 3.83 -9.02 -0.60
N PHE A 129 3.11 -8.06 -0.04
CA PHE A 129 3.37 -7.49 1.28
C PHE A 129 2.38 -8.09 2.27
N ARG A 130 2.84 -8.61 3.40
CA ARG A 130 1.97 -9.36 4.33
C ARG A 130 2.35 -9.18 5.78
N SER A 131 1.35 -9.12 6.64
CA SER A 131 1.48 -9.14 8.10
C SER A 131 0.32 -9.89 8.74
N SER A 132 0.22 -9.85 10.07
CA SER A 132 -0.97 -10.32 10.80
C SER A 132 -2.20 -9.43 10.61
N ALA A 133 -2.04 -8.17 10.16
CA ALA A 133 -3.17 -7.25 9.90
C ALA A 133 -3.78 -7.45 8.50
N GLY A 134 -3.01 -8.02 7.56
CA GLY A 134 -3.51 -8.32 6.22
C GLY A 134 -2.42 -8.45 5.17
N GLN A 135 -2.78 -8.21 3.92
CA GLN A 135 -1.86 -8.36 2.79
C GLN A 135 -2.21 -7.45 1.60
N TRP A 136 -1.19 -7.12 0.82
CA TRP A 136 -1.33 -6.42 -0.45
C TRP A 136 -0.54 -7.16 -1.53
N ASP A 137 -1.23 -7.54 -2.60
CA ASP A 137 -0.62 -8.10 -3.81
C ASP A 137 -0.29 -6.96 -4.79
N ALA A 138 0.97 -6.88 -5.24
CA ALA A 138 1.40 -5.84 -6.16
C ALA A 138 0.63 -5.85 -7.50
N LEU A 139 0.08 -6.99 -7.91
CA LEU A 139 -0.81 -7.11 -9.06
C LEU A 139 -1.98 -6.11 -9.01
N ARG A 140 -2.43 -5.74 -7.81
CA ARG A 140 -3.59 -4.86 -7.60
C ARG A 140 -3.35 -3.40 -8.00
N TRP A 141 -2.10 -2.97 -8.23
CA TRP A 141 -1.84 -1.68 -8.88
C TRP A 141 -2.23 -1.68 -10.37
N GLY A 142 -2.44 -2.85 -10.97
CA GLY A 142 -2.88 -3.01 -12.36
C GLY A 142 -1.78 -3.58 -13.26
N ASP A 143 -2.21 -4.36 -14.25
CA ASP A 143 -1.33 -5.24 -15.03
C ASP A 143 -0.18 -4.55 -15.77
N THR A 144 -0.41 -3.31 -16.18
CA THR A 144 0.58 -2.50 -16.92
C THR A 144 1.50 -1.68 -16.02
N ILE A 145 1.21 -1.64 -14.72
CA ILE A 145 1.91 -0.80 -13.74
C ILE A 145 2.91 -1.63 -12.95
N TYR A 146 2.49 -2.81 -12.46
CA TYR A 146 3.34 -3.64 -11.62
C TYR A 146 4.44 -4.36 -12.42
N ASP A 147 4.23 -4.62 -13.72
CA ASP A 147 5.17 -5.38 -14.56
C ASP A 147 6.37 -4.53 -15.02
N ARG A 148 6.19 -3.21 -15.12
CA ARG A 148 7.18 -2.26 -15.66
C ARG A 148 7.15 -0.93 -14.91
N LEU A 149 7.33 -0.96 -13.60
CA LEU A 149 7.46 0.27 -12.81
C LEU A 149 8.71 1.04 -13.26
N PRO A 150 8.61 2.26 -13.81
CA PRO A 150 9.78 2.95 -14.33
C PRO A 150 10.77 3.33 -13.22
N ASN A 151 12.03 3.59 -13.60
CA ASN A 151 13.02 4.07 -12.64
C ASN A 151 12.58 5.39 -12.00
N ALA A 152 12.91 5.60 -10.74
CA ALA A 152 12.56 6.78 -9.95
C ALA A 152 11.05 7.07 -9.86
N SER A 153 10.21 6.06 -10.13
CA SER A 153 8.76 6.17 -10.02
C SER A 153 8.26 5.58 -8.71
N CYS A 154 7.16 6.15 -8.21
CA CYS A 154 6.53 5.71 -6.97
C CYS A 154 5.15 5.12 -7.19
N LEU A 155 4.89 3.99 -6.51
CA LEU A 155 3.55 3.45 -6.30
C LEU A 155 3.12 3.76 -4.89
N ARG A 156 1.86 4.16 -4.71
CA ARG A 156 1.33 4.54 -3.41
C ARG A 156 0.00 3.84 -3.15
N ILE A 157 -0.18 3.40 -1.93
CA ILE A 157 -1.47 3.06 -1.36
C ILE A 157 -1.71 3.97 -0.16
N ARG A 158 -2.96 4.38 0.03
CA ARG A 158 -3.36 5.29 1.11
C ARG A 158 -4.69 4.85 1.68
N ASP A 159 -4.84 4.99 3.00
CA ASP A 159 -6.13 4.84 3.66
C ASP A 159 -7.15 5.82 3.06
N ASN A 160 -8.27 5.27 2.57
CA ASN A 160 -9.37 6.02 2.00
C ASN A 160 -9.97 7.03 2.99
N ALA A 161 -9.92 6.75 4.30
CA ALA A 161 -10.45 7.63 5.34
C ALA A 161 -9.52 8.81 5.68
N SER A 162 -8.26 8.79 5.24
CA SER A 162 -7.23 9.76 5.66
C SER A 162 -7.25 11.10 4.91
N GLY A 163 -8.13 11.26 3.91
CA GLY A 163 -8.22 12.46 3.09
C GLY A 163 -7.01 12.68 2.17
N THR A 164 -6.76 13.92 1.77
CA THR A 164 -5.63 14.25 0.89
C THR A 164 -4.34 14.41 1.70
N ARG A 165 -3.30 13.67 1.30
CA ARG A 165 -1.96 13.75 1.88
C ARG A 165 -0.92 13.97 0.79
N GLN A 166 0.00 14.92 1.04
CA GLN A 166 1.16 15.11 0.18
C GLN A 166 1.98 13.81 0.12
N PRO A 167 2.49 13.40 -1.05
CA PRO A 167 3.47 12.32 -1.12
C PRO A 167 4.77 12.65 -0.39
N PRO A 168 5.56 11.64 0.00
CA PRO A 168 6.93 11.83 0.45
C PRO A 168 7.74 12.65 -0.57
N ARG A 169 8.72 13.43 -0.11
CA ARG A 169 9.51 14.32 -0.98
C ARG A 169 10.21 13.59 -2.13
N GLN A 170 10.63 12.34 -1.89
CA GLN A 170 11.25 11.47 -2.88
C GLN A 170 10.29 11.05 -4.01
N CYS A 171 8.98 11.23 -3.79
CA CYS A 171 7.89 10.86 -4.70
C CYS A 171 7.02 12.07 -5.08
N ALA A 172 7.56 13.29 -4.93
CA ALA A 172 6.78 14.52 -5.09
C ALA A 172 6.27 14.71 -6.52
N ASP A 173 6.97 14.21 -7.54
CA ASP A 173 6.49 14.22 -8.92
C ASP A 173 7.23 13.22 -9.84
N PRO A 174 6.54 12.36 -10.61
CA PRO A 174 5.12 11.97 -10.51
C PRO A 174 4.90 10.71 -9.64
N ILE A 175 3.75 10.66 -8.95
CA ILE A 175 3.23 9.37 -8.45
C ILE A 175 2.73 8.59 -9.67
N TYR A 176 3.31 7.42 -9.90
CA TYR A 176 3.01 6.59 -11.06
C TYR A 176 1.70 5.80 -10.89
N GLY A 177 1.37 5.42 -9.65
CA GLY A 177 0.09 4.78 -9.31
C GLY A 177 -0.33 5.11 -7.89
N LEU A 178 -1.62 5.39 -7.69
CA LEU A 178 -2.22 5.63 -6.38
C LEU A 178 -3.48 4.76 -6.23
N MET A 179 -3.55 3.99 -5.15
CA MET A 179 -4.77 3.28 -4.75
C MET A 179 -5.27 3.79 -3.40
N LEU A 180 -6.57 4.03 -3.31
CA LEU A 180 -7.25 4.25 -2.04
C LEU A 180 -7.77 2.91 -1.53
N VAL A 181 -7.38 2.53 -0.33
CA VAL A 181 -7.60 1.20 0.23
C VAL A 181 -8.13 1.28 1.66
N GLN A 182 -8.60 0.16 2.21
CA GLN A 182 -9.14 0.07 3.57
C GLN A 182 -9.02 -1.35 4.13
N GLY A 183 -9.20 -1.51 5.44
CA GLY A 183 -9.25 -2.83 6.09
C GLY A 183 -7.93 -3.60 5.96
N SER A 184 -8.00 -4.87 5.54
CA SER A 184 -6.84 -5.78 5.44
C SER A 184 -5.80 -5.37 4.38
N ASP A 185 -6.12 -4.40 3.53
CA ASP A 185 -5.16 -3.85 2.57
C ASP A 185 -4.14 -2.93 3.25
N LEU A 186 -4.47 -2.41 4.44
CA LEU A 186 -3.60 -1.60 5.28
C LEU A 186 -2.66 -2.48 6.13
N PHE A 187 -1.99 -3.43 5.47
CA PHE A 187 -1.20 -4.49 6.13
C PHE A 187 -0.09 -3.97 7.05
N TRP A 188 0.38 -2.73 6.88
CA TRP A 188 1.46 -2.16 7.68
C TRP A 188 0.97 -1.46 8.96
N LEU A 189 -0.35 -1.27 9.13
CA LEU A 189 -0.90 -0.59 10.29
C LEU A 189 -1.12 -1.55 11.47
N GLY A 190 -0.83 -1.07 12.68
CA GLY A 190 -1.09 -1.80 13.93
C GLY A 190 -0.23 -3.07 14.13
N VAL A 191 0.87 -3.22 13.38
CA VAL A 191 1.80 -4.34 13.48
C VAL A 191 3.23 -3.85 13.75
N SER A 192 4.08 -4.68 14.33
CA SER A 192 5.50 -4.36 14.56
C SER A 192 6.36 -4.54 13.32
N SER A 193 5.96 -5.44 12.42
CA SER A 193 6.68 -5.77 11.20
C SER A 193 5.76 -6.38 10.15
N PHE A 194 6.20 -6.34 8.90
CA PHE A 194 5.58 -7.03 7.78
C PHE A 194 6.65 -7.67 6.89
N ASP A 195 6.28 -8.73 6.19
CA ASP A 195 7.14 -9.43 5.25
C ASP A 195 6.88 -8.96 3.82
N VAL A 196 7.95 -8.92 3.03
CA VAL A 196 7.90 -8.77 1.58
C VAL A 196 8.28 -10.12 0.98
N LEU A 197 7.36 -10.70 0.23
CA LEU A 197 7.56 -11.99 -0.44
C LEU A 197 7.60 -11.79 -1.95
N GLN A 198 8.33 -12.65 -2.64
CA GLN A 198 8.27 -12.78 -4.10
C GLN A 198 8.08 -14.24 -4.47
N ASN A 199 7.00 -14.54 -5.19
CA ASN A 199 6.63 -15.91 -5.56
C ASN A 199 6.55 -16.85 -4.34
N GLY A 200 6.10 -16.32 -3.19
CA GLY A 200 6.00 -17.03 -1.92
C GLY A 200 7.30 -17.15 -1.11
N ALA A 201 8.46 -16.76 -1.65
CA ALA A 201 9.72 -16.73 -0.93
C ALA A 201 9.93 -15.37 -0.22
N PRO A 202 10.40 -15.33 1.04
CA PRO A 202 10.66 -14.08 1.73
C PRO A 202 11.86 -13.35 1.13
N LEU A 203 11.68 -12.08 0.75
CA LEU A 203 12.74 -11.17 0.33
C LEU A 203 13.29 -10.34 1.50
N ALA A 204 12.40 -9.84 2.36
CA ALA A 204 12.75 -9.00 3.49
C ALA A 204 11.65 -9.01 4.56
N THR A 205 12.02 -8.70 5.80
CA THR A 205 11.10 -8.37 6.89
C THR A 205 11.38 -6.93 7.32
N CYS A 206 10.35 -6.07 7.23
CA CYS A 206 10.45 -4.64 7.49
C CYS A 206 9.83 -4.29 8.84
N GLN A 207 10.55 -3.51 9.65
CA GLN A 207 10.06 -3.03 10.96
C GLN A 207 9.25 -1.76 10.78
N THR A 208 7.98 -1.75 11.20
CA THR A 208 7.08 -0.59 10.99
C THR A 208 7.56 0.66 11.72
N ALA A 209 8.21 0.49 12.88
CA ALA A 209 8.79 1.58 13.65
C ALA A 209 9.94 2.32 12.93
N ALA A 210 10.52 1.74 11.87
CA ALA A 210 11.60 2.38 11.10
C ALA A 210 11.07 3.32 10.01
N GLU A 211 9.76 3.29 9.70
CA GLU A 211 9.08 4.07 8.65
C GLU A 211 9.62 3.89 7.22
N THR A 212 10.70 3.12 7.08
CA THR A 212 11.45 2.91 5.85
C THR A 212 11.97 1.49 5.80
N CYS A 213 12.11 0.93 4.59
CA CYS A 213 12.70 -0.40 4.41
C CYS A 213 13.34 -0.49 3.02
N ALA A 214 14.65 -0.70 2.97
CA ALA A 214 15.37 -0.91 1.72
C ALA A 214 15.50 -2.41 1.44
N LEU A 215 15.15 -2.84 0.22
CA LEU A 215 15.30 -4.24 -0.18
C LEU A 215 15.77 -4.35 -1.63
N PHE A 216 16.18 -5.56 -1.99
CA PHE A 216 16.51 -5.94 -3.35
C PHE A 216 15.41 -6.84 -3.93
N ILE A 217 14.86 -6.44 -5.08
CA ILE A 217 13.98 -7.27 -5.91
C ILE A 217 14.80 -7.67 -7.16
N PRO A 218 15.03 -8.98 -7.39
CA PRO A 218 15.79 -9.51 -8.53
C PRO A 218 15.37 -8.99 -9.90
#